data_AF-A0A8S3BSG7-F1
#
_entry.id   AF-A0A8S3BSG7-F1
#
_cell.length_a   1.000
_cell.length_b   1.000
_cell.length_c   1.000
_cell.angle_alpha   90.00
_cell.angle_beta   90.00
_cell.angle_gamma   90.00
#
_symmetry.space_group_name_H-M   'P 1'
#
loop_
_entity.id
_entity.type
_entity.pdbx_description
1 polymer ?
#
loop_
_entity_poly.entity_id
_entity_poly.type
_entity_poly.pdbx_seq_one_letter_code
_entity_poly.pdbx_strand_id
1 'polypeptide(L)'
;MLSICFLTFLFFTVGDSNTWSDLDIPIEHAAYFFTNNPSIHAQCLADQARCPYYEQAKSLPPFDVACWGYEPNCKNNASLVQCSGDSHGWTTSKEKQIYEFWRTADFGYIAEKRNELREFCSPSLECVDHLRFCRAKNIYIDFRHTE
;
A
#
# COMPACT_ATOMS: atom_id res chain seq x y z
N MET A 1 26.08 17.36 -56.06
CA MET A 1 26.80 16.77 -54.91
C MET A 1 26.04 17.10 -53.64
N LEU A 2 25.51 16.04 -53.01
CA LEU A 2 25.02 15.90 -51.62
C LEU A 2 24.10 16.98 -51.01
N SER A 3 22.79 16.77 -51.15
CA SER A 3 21.82 17.14 -50.11
C SER A 3 21.84 16.07 -49.02
N ILE A 4 22.32 16.42 -47.82
CA ILE A 4 22.20 15.56 -46.63
C ILE A 4 20.99 16.09 -45.84
N CYS A 5 19.85 15.40 -45.96
CA CYS A 5 18.70 15.57 -45.09
C CYS A 5 19.08 15.14 -43.67
N PHE A 6 19.19 16.10 -42.75
CA PHE A 6 19.22 15.83 -41.32
C PHE A 6 17.81 15.40 -40.89
N LEU A 7 17.57 14.10 -40.86
CA LEU A 7 16.41 13.49 -40.19
C LEU A 7 16.64 13.55 -38.68
N THR A 8 16.21 14.65 -38.05
CA THR A 8 16.04 14.70 -36.59
C THR A 8 14.86 13.83 -36.21
N PHE A 9 15.12 12.56 -35.86
CA PHE A 9 14.16 11.71 -35.17
C PHE A 9 13.91 12.31 -33.77
N LEU A 10 12.85 13.09 -33.63
CA LEU A 10 12.27 13.43 -32.33
C LEU A 10 11.70 12.13 -31.75
N PHE A 11 12.50 11.45 -30.93
CA PHE A 11 11.99 10.44 -30.01
C PHE A 11 11.11 11.18 -29.00
N PHE A 12 9.81 11.25 -29.28
CA PHE A 12 8.83 11.50 -28.23
C PHE A 12 8.85 10.26 -27.34
N THR A 13 9.63 10.32 -26.25
CA THR A 13 9.35 9.46 -25.11
C THR A 13 7.97 9.88 -24.61
N VAL A 14 6.97 9.03 -24.85
CA VAL A 14 5.71 9.13 -24.10
C VAL A 14 6.09 8.82 -22.66
N GLY A 15 6.44 9.85 -21.91
CA GLY A 15 6.54 9.75 -20.47
C GLY A 15 5.12 9.58 -19.96
N ASP A 16 4.79 8.37 -19.50
CA ASP A 16 3.61 8.15 -18.68
C ASP A 16 3.71 9.12 -17.51
N SER A 17 2.98 10.23 -17.64
CA SER A 17 2.77 11.17 -16.55
C SER A 17 1.79 10.50 -15.59
N ASN A 18 2.28 9.58 -14.78
CA ASN A 18 1.53 9.20 -13.58
C ASN A 18 1.38 10.48 -12.77
N THR A 19 0.14 10.93 -12.60
CA THR A 19 -0.18 12.07 -11.76
C THR A 19 0.05 11.67 -10.30
N TRP A 20 1.23 12.00 -9.77
CA TRP A 20 1.58 11.76 -8.36
C TRP A 20 0.57 12.36 -7.37
N SER A 21 -0.28 13.29 -7.83
CA SER A 21 -1.42 13.83 -7.07
C SER A 21 -2.43 12.76 -6.63
N ASP A 22 -2.56 11.67 -7.36
CA ASP A 22 -3.54 10.62 -7.03
C ASP A 22 -3.05 9.71 -5.90
N LEU A 23 -1.74 9.70 -5.63
CA LEU A 23 -1.15 8.86 -4.61
C LEU A 23 -1.42 9.41 -3.19
N ASP A 24 -1.67 10.72 -3.03
CA ASP A 24 -2.08 11.44 -1.80
C ASP A 24 -1.73 10.76 -0.46
N ILE A 25 -0.48 10.32 -0.30
CA ILE A 25 0.04 9.76 0.94
C ILE A 25 0.81 10.84 1.71
N PRO A 26 0.67 10.89 3.05
CA PRO A 26 1.56 11.69 3.89
C PRO A 26 3.02 11.31 3.65
N ILE A 27 3.91 12.31 3.70
CA ILE A 27 5.32 12.15 3.38
C ILE A 27 6.02 11.16 4.33
N GLU A 28 5.55 11.08 5.58
CA GLU A 28 6.01 10.18 6.62
C GLU A 28 5.66 8.71 6.31
N HIS A 29 4.61 8.48 5.53
CA HIS A 29 4.12 7.16 5.15
C HIS A 29 4.67 6.69 3.80
N ALA A 30 5.30 7.58 3.02
CA ALA A 30 5.79 7.26 1.68
C ALA A 30 6.78 6.10 1.66
N ALA A 31 7.71 6.04 2.62
CA ALA A 31 8.67 4.94 2.72
C ALA A 31 7.98 3.58 2.97
N TYR A 32 6.99 3.53 3.88
CA TYR A 32 6.20 2.32 4.17
C TYR A 32 5.39 1.87 2.95
N PHE A 33 4.82 2.84 2.23
CA PHE A 33 4.11 2.58 1.00
C PHE A 33 5.01 1.97 -0.08
N PHE A 34 6.17 2.57 -0.35
CA PHE A 34 7.08 2.11 -1.40
C PHE A 34 7.70 0.74 -1.10
N THR A 35 8.02 0.45 0.16
CA THR A 35 8.45 -0.89 0.61
C THR A 35 7.49 -1.98 0.19
N ASN A 36 6.19 -1.68 0.16
CA ASN A 36 5.12 -2.62 -0.20
C ASN A 36 4.68 -2.55 -1.66
N ASN A 37 5.08 -1.53 -2.40
CA ASN A 37 4.65 -1.26 -3.77
C ASN A 37 5.86 -1.08 -4.70
N PRO A 38 6.63 -2.16 -4.98
CA PRO A 38 7.91 -2.07 -5.69
C PRO A 38 7.79 -1.51 -7.12
N SER A 39 6.66 -1.75 -7.79
CA SER A 39 6.40 -1.20 -9.13
C SER A 39 6.26 0.33 -9.10
N ILE A 40 5.52 0.86 -8.13
CA ILE A 40 5.30 2.30 -7.96
C ILE A 40 6.58 2.96 -7.43
N HIS A 41 7.32 2.27 -6.55
CA HIS A 41 8.64 2.69 -6.10
C HIS A 41 9.61 2.90 -7.27
N ALA A 42 9.71 1.91 -8.18
CA ALA A 42 10.55 2.01 -9.36
C ALA A 42 10.13 3.17 -10.28
N GLN A 43 8.83 3.42 -10.43
CA GLN A 43 8.31 4.57 -11.18
C GLN A 43 8.73 5.90 -10.55
N CYS A 44 8.66 6.03 -9.22
CA CYS A 44 9.06 7.26 -8.52
C CYS A 44 10.56 7.52 -8.67
N LEU A 45 11.39 6.47 -8.61
CA LEU A 45 12.83 6.59 -8.84
C LEU A 45 13.17 7.02 -10.28
N ALA A 46 12.40 6.54 -11.26
CA ALA A 46 12.57 6.91 -12.67
C ALA A 46 12.08 8.35 -12.97
N ASP A 47 11.10 8.84 -12.22
CA ASP A 47 10.49 10.16 -12.37
C ASP A 47 10.97 11.15 -11.30
N GLN A 48 12.28 11.21 -11.08
CA GLN A 48 12.91 12.04 -10.05
C GLN A 48 12.44 13.51 -10.06
N ALA A 49 12.20 14.08 -11.24
CA ALA A 49 11.84 15.48 -11.38
C ALA A 49 10.40 15.80 -10.98
N ARG A 50 9.50 14.81 -10.94
CA ARG A 50 8.07 15.01 -10.67
C ARG A 50 7.55 14.25 -9.47
N CYS A 51 8.22 13.17 -9.04
CA CYS A 51 7.80 12.43 -7.87
C CYS A 51 8.00 13.27 -6.59
N PRO A 52 6.93 13.66 -5.88
CA PRO A 52 7.05 14.49 -4.67
C PRO A 52 7.64 13.70 -3.49
N TYR A 53 7.71 12.37 -3.61
CA TYR A 53 8.21 11.45 -2.60
C TYR A 53 9.62 10.92 -2.91
N TYR A 54 10.33 11.56 -3.85
CA TYR A 54 11.61 11.04 -4.36
C TYR A 54 12.65 10.82 -3.25
N GLU A 55 12.75 11.75 -2.29
CA GLU A 55 13.72 11.64 -1.19
C GLU A 55 13.46 10.40 -0.31
N GLN A 56 12.18 10.09 -0.07
CA GLN A 56 11.77 8.90 0.69
C GLN A 56 11.98 7.63 -0.14
N ALA A 57 11.70 7.69 -1.45
CA ALA A 57 11.92 6.57 -2.36
C ALA A 57 13.40 6.20 -2.51
N LYS A 58 14.31 7.19 -2.50
CA LYS A 58 15.75 6.98 -2.69
C LYS A 58 16.39 6.12 -1.60
N SER A 59 15.88 6.18 -0.38
CA SER A 59 16.44 5.46 0.76
C SER A 59 15.33 4.83 1.59
N LEU A 60 14.90 3.63 1.18
CA LEU A 60 13.95 2.85 1.94
C LEU A 60 14.62 2.18 3.15
N PRO A 61 13.95 2.13 4.32
CA PRO A 61 14.40 1.29 5.42
C PRO A 61 14.24 -0.20 5.05
N PRO A 62 14.81 -1.12 5.85
CA PRO A 62 14.56 -2.55 5.70
C PRO A 62 13.06 -2.87 5.71
N PHE A 63 12.64 -3.83 4.88
CA PHE A 63 11.23 -4.21 4.71
C PHE A 63 10.55 -4.59 6.03
N ASP A 64 11.27 -5.30 6.89
CA ASP A 64 10.77 -5.74 8.19
C ASP A 64 10.63 -4.61 9.23
N VAL A 65 11.13 -3.41 8.90
CA VAL A 65 11.09 -2.19 9.73
C VAL A 65 10.09 -1.18 9.17
N ALA A 66 10.02 -1.01 7.85
CA ALA A 66 9.14 -0.06 7.16
C ALA A 66 7.80 -0.67 6.74
N CYS A 67 7.05 -1.19 7.70
CA CYS A 67 5.78 -1.85 7.48
C CYS A 67 4.77 -1.47 8.57
N TRP A 68 3.47 -1.59 8.26
CA TRP A 68 2.39 -1.24 9.18
C TRP A 68 2.01 -2.37 10.14
N GLY A 69 2.53 -3.59 9.93
CA GLY A 69 2.32 -4.74 10.81
C GLY A 69 1.31 -5.74 10.25
N TYR A 70 0.57 -5.41 9.20
CA TYR A 70 -0.29 -6.38 8.52
C TYR A 70 0.44 -7.18 7.43
N GLU A 71 1.63 -6.75 7.06
CA GLU A 71 2.41 -7.33 5.99
C GLU A 71 3.11 -8.61 6.45
N PRO A 72 3.26 -9.62 5.56
CA PRO A 72 3.99 -10.84 5.89
C PRO A 72 5.43 -10.52 6.30
N ASN A 73 5.93 -11.15 7.38
CA ASN A 73 7.30 -10.96 7.89
C ASN A 73 7.63 -9.53 8.36
N CYS A 74 6.63 -8.70 8.63
CA CYS A 74 6.81 -7.42 9.29
C CYS A 74 7.22 -7.64 10.75
N LYS A 75 8.45 -7.25 11.14
CA LYS A 75 8.93 -7.36 12.53
C LYS A 75 8.50 -6.17 13.36
N ASN A 76 8.30 -5.03 12.71
CA ASN A 76 7.77 -3.84 13.32
C ASN A 76 6.25 -3.97 13.39
N ASN A 77 5.73 -4.45 14.51
CA ASN A 77 4.34 -4.17 14.86
C ASN A 77 4.24 -2.67 15.12
N ALA A 78 4.06 -1.92 14.02
CA ALA A 78 4.19 -0.48 13.88
C ALA A 78 3.88 0.23 15.20
N SER A 79 4.92 0.77 15.83
CA SER A 79 4.84 1.69 16.97
C SER A 79 3.71 1.36 17.95
N LEU A 80 3.74 0.16 18.53
CA LEU A 80 2.81 -0.25 19.59
C LEU A 80 2.55 0.93 20.52
N VAL A 81 1.31 1.43 20.52
CA VAL A 81 0.90 2.58 21.31
C VAL A 81 1.38 2.40 22.74
N GLN A 82 2.23 3.32 23.20
CA GLN A 82 2.72 3.29 24.58
C GLN A 82 1.66 3.86 25.51
N CYS A 83 0.79 2.99 26.00
CA CYS A 83 -0.13 3.33 27.08
C CYS A 83 0.65 3.31 28.41
N SER A 84 0.60 4.37 29.20
CA SER A 84 1.12 4.37 30.57
C SER A 84 0.29 3.46 31.49
N GLY A 85 0.86 3.04 32.62
CA GLY A 85 0.18 2.21 33.64
C GLY A 85 0.06 0.72 33.30
N ASP A 86 -0.39 -0.06 34.29
CA ASP A 86 -0.54 -1.52 34.18
C ASP A 86 -1.78 -1.92 33.37
N SER A 87 -1.87 -3.20 33.01
CA SER A 87 -3.08 -3.75 32.38
C SER A 87 -4.27 -3.67 33.33
N HIS A 88 -5.25 -2.81 33.02
CA HIS A 88 -6.57 -2.88 33.64
C HIS A 88 -7.25 -4.20 33.24
N GLY A 89 -8.10 -4.77 34.12
CA GLY A 89 -8.48 -6.19 34.18
C GLY A 89 -9.14 -6.88 32.96
N TRP A 90 -9.09 -6.29 31.76
CA TRP A 90 -9.45 -6.93 30.49
C TRP A 90 -8.31 -7.78 29.90
N THR A 91 -7.06 -7.60 30.35
CA THR A 91 -5.94 -8.50 30.03
C THR A 91 -5.11 -8.85 31.28
N THR A 92 -4.33 -9.93 31.19
CA THR A 92 -3.52 -10.48 32.30
C THR A 92 -2.14 -9.82 32.46
N SER A 93 -1.68 -9.08 31.45
CA SER A 93 -0.41 -8.36 31.46
C SER A 93 -0.43 -7.19 30.48
N LYS A 94 0.55 -6.29 30.61
CA LYS A 94 0.72 -5.13 29.72
C LYS A 94 1.04 -5.56 28.29
N GLU A 95 1.86 -6.59 28.11
CA GLU A 95 2.21 -7.14 26.81
C GLU A 95 0.95 -7.68 26.11
N LYS A 96 0.09 -8.40 26.86
CA LYS A 96 -1.17 -8.90 26.32
C LYS A 96 -2.13 -7.75 25.99
N GLN A 97 -2.18 -6.70 26.81
CA GLN A 97 -2.96 -5.48 26.51
C GLN A 97 -2.55 -4.87 25.17
N ILE A 98 -1.24 -4.67 24.98
CA ILE A 98 -0.69 -4.08 23.76
C ILE A 98 -0.97 -4.96 22.55
N TYR A 99 -0.78 -6.29 22.69
CA TYR A 99 -1.08 -7.24 21.63
C TYR A 99 -2.57 -7.25 21.26
N GLU A 100 -3.48 -7.27 22.23
CA GLU A 100 -4.91 -7.28 21.97
C GLU A 100 -5.38 -5.96 21.33
N PHE A 101 -4.82 -4.83 21.75
CA PHE A 101 -5.05 -3.55 21.07
C PHE A 101 -4.62 -3.64 19.61
N TRP A 102 -3.38 -4.09 19.35
CA TRP A 102 -2.87 -4.24 17.98
C TRP A 102 -3.76 -5.16 17.13
N ARG A 103 -4.16 -6.30 17.68
CA ARG A 103 -4.97 -7.33 17.02
C ARG A 103 -6.39 -6.86 16.70
N THR A 104 -7.01 -6.05 17.56
CA THR A 104 -8.44 -5.73 17.46
C THR A 104 -8.75 -4.31 16.99
N ALA A 105 -7.85 -3.36 17.23
CA ALA A 105 -8.08 -1.92 17.01
C ALA A 105 -7.01 -1.25 16.13
N ASP A 106 -5.92 -1.95 15.80
CA ASP A 106 -4.83 -1.46 14.96
C ASP A 106 -4.66 -2.35 13.72
N PHE A 107 -3.51 -2.26 13.04
CA PHE A 107 -3.19 -3.01 11.82
C PHE A 107 -3.25 -4.54 11.97
N GLY A 108 -3.19 -5.10 13.18
CA GLY A 108 -3.44 -6.53 13.40
C GLY A 108 -4.84 -6.96 12.99
N TYR A 109 -5.84 -6.08 13.10
CA TYR A 109 -7.18 -6.33 12.59
C TYR A 109 -7.17 -6.53 11.07
N ILE A 110 -6.46 -5.65 10.35
CA ILE A 110 -6.30 -5.74 8.89
C ILE A 110 -5.56 -7.02 8.52
N ALA A 111 -4.53 -7.39 9.28
CA ALA A 111 -3.79 -8.64 9.09
C ALA A 111 -4.72 -9.86 9.16
N GLU A 112 -5.55 -9.95 10.21
CA GLU A 112 -6.54 -11.02 10.36
C GLU A 112 -7.52 -11.04 9.17
N LYS A 113 -8.07 -9.88 8.77
CA LYS A 113 -9.00 -9.83 7.63
C LYS A 113 -8.36 -10.22 6.31
N ARG A 114 -7.10 -9.85 6.06
CA ARG A 114 -6.39 -10.29 4.85
C ARG A 114 -6.19 -11.80 4.82
N ASN A 115 -5.93 -12.42 5.96
CA ASN A 115 -5.78 -13.88 6.08
C ASN A 115 -7.10 -14.64 6.00
N GLU A 116 -8.23 -14.00 6.33
CA GLU A 116 -9.58 -14.55 6.19
C GLU A 116 -10.11 -14.53 4.74
N LEU A 117 -9.50 -13.75 3.82
CA LEU A 117 -9.99 -13.61 2.45
C LEU A 117 -9.98 -14.97 1.71
N ARG A 118 -11.13 -15.33 1.15
CA ARG A 118 -11.33 -16.52 0.33
C ARG A 118 -12.09 -16.14 -0.94
N GLU A 119 -11.88 -16.90 -2.00
CA GLU A 119 -12.64 -16.75 -3.23
C GLU A 119 -14.09 -17.21 -3.01
N PHE A 120 -15.05 -16.33 -3.28
CA PHE A 120 -16.48 -16.65 -3.23
C PHE A 120 -17.08 -16.85 -4.63
N CYS A 121 -16.56 -16.10 -5.62
CA CYS A 121 -16.95 -16.25 -7.02
C CYS A 121 -15.73 -16.03 -7.91
N SER A 122 -15.35 -17.06 -8.66
CA SER A 122 -14.21 -16.97 -9.57
C SER A 122 -14.58 -16.31 -10.90
N PRO A 123 -13.78 -15.40 -11.46
CA PRO A 123 -12.52 -14.84 -10.96
C PRO A 123 -12.69 -13.43 -10.36
N SER A 124 -13.87 -13.11 -9.83
CA SER A 124 -14.34 -11.73 -9.67
C SER A 124 -14.48 -11.25 -8.22
N LEU A 125 -14.67 -12.16 -7.26
CA LEU A 125 -15.03 -11.79 -5.89
C LEU A 125 -14.33 -12.64 -4.83
N GLU A 126 -13.61 -11.98 -3.94
CA GLU A 126 -13.02 -12.55 -2.72
C GLU A 126 -13.62 -11.84 -1.51
N CYS A 127 -13.97 -12.57 -0.46
CA CYS A 127 -14.51 -11.99 0.77
C CYS A 127 -13.92 -12.66 2.00
N VAL A 128 -13.97 -11.95 3.12
CA VAL A 128 -13.66 -12.52 4.44
C VAL A 128 -14.86 -13.31 4.98
N ASP A 129 -14.66 -13.99 6.10
CA ASP A 129 -15.74 -14.72 6.76
C ASP A 129 -16.96 -13.83 7.04
N HIS A 130 -18.14 -14.40 6.76
CA HIS A 130 -19.45 -13.73 6.85
C HIS A 130 -19.63 -12.52 5.93
N LEU A 131 -18.86 -12.40 4.84
CA LEU A 131 -18.98 -11.33 3.83
C LEU A 131 -18.84 -9.91 4.41
N ARG A 132 -18.16 -9.77 5.55
CA ARG A 132 -17.98 -8.47 6.24
C ARG A 132 -17.18 -7.46 5.39
N PHE A 133 -16.25 -7.98 4.59
CA PHE A 133 -15.46 -7.23 3.63
C PHE A 133 -15.28 -8.08 2.38
N CYS A 134 -15.37 -7.43 1.23
CA CYS A 134 -15.18 -8.06 -0.07
C CYS A 134 -14.29 -7.21 -0.96
N ARG A 135 -13.44 -7.87 -1.74
CA ARG A 135 -12.64 -7.30 -2.81
C ARG A 135 -13.13 -7.89 -4.12
N ALA A 136 -13.59 -7.02 -5.02
CA ALA A 136 -13.98 -7.41 -6.36
C ALA A 136 -12.98 -6.89 -7.40
N LYS A 137 -12.75 -7.69 -8.45
CA LYS A 137 -11.87 -7.34 -9.57
C LYS A 137 -12.60 -7.67 -10.88
N ASN A 138 -12.19 -7.01 -11.96
CA ASN A 138 -12.78 -7.21 -13.29
C ASN A 138 -14.30 -6.95 -13.32
N ILE A 139 -14.75 -5.92 -12.61
CA ILE A 139 -16.17 -5.56 -12.52
C ILE A 139 -16.58 -4.84 -13.81
N TYR A 140 -17.58 -5.38 -14.50
CA TYR A 140 -18.27 -4.70 -15.59
C TYR A 140 -19.58 -4.11 -15.06
N ILE A 141 -19.75 -2.80 -15.17
CA ILE A 141 -20.97 -2.08 -14.79
C ILE A 141 -21.57 -1.48 -16.05
N ASP A 142 -22.81 -1.85 -16.37
CA ASP A 142 -23.56 -1.33 -17.52
C ASP A 142 -24.56 -0.26 -17.07
N PHE A 143 -24.33 0.99 -17.48
CA PHE A 143 -25.16 2.13 -17.12
C PHE A 143 -26.26 2.45 -18.14
N ARG A 144 -26.46 1.63 -19.18
CA ARG A 144 -27.49 1.91 -20.21
C ARG A 144 -28.93 1.86 -19.67
N HIS A 145 -29.13 1.30 -18.48
CA HIS A 145 -30.43 1.14 -17.81
C HIS A 145 -30.36 1.63 -16.37
N THR A 146 -29.93 2.87 -16.15
CA THR A 146 -30.14 3.55 -14.86
C THR A 146 -31.54 4.13 -14.85
N GLU A 147 -32.43 3.62 -13.99
CA GLU A 147 -33.72 4.28 -13.71
C GLU A 147 -33.52 5.66 -13.05
#